data_AF-A0A0F6AAH5-F1
#
_entry.id   AF-A0A0F6AAH5-F1
#
_cell.length_a   1.000
_cell.length_b   1.000
_cell.length_c   1.000
_cell.angle_alpha   90.00
_cell.angle_beta   90.00
_cell.angle_gamma   90.00
#
_symmetry.space_group_name_H-M   'P 1'
#
loop_
_entity.id
_entity.type
_entity.pdbx_description
1 polymer ?
#
loop_
_entity_poly.entity_id
_entity_poly.type
_entity_poly.pdbx_seq_one_letter_code
_entity_poly.pdbx_strand_id
1 'polypeptide(L)'
;MKPAMMLAFLLIKKVRQVQNKIALSILILLGLAGCASPQVGDQTGNDVSQLEAKVIDRALYLRGDFSLWDAEEIYQLKPQGNGTYTVRARFMSPGKVYEFKIADEAWSQGYNCGYRYQSLVKLGQPQPADCNTIYNYFSFTPDKKGWYRITLDYRAPHKPVVLIQRD
;
A
#
# COMPACT_ATOMS: atom_id res chain seq x y z
N MET A 1 -1.28 -34.35 -37.86
CA MET A 1 -1.55 -34.14 -39.29
C MET A 1 -2.28 -32.81 -39.45
N LYS A 2 -1.64 -31.79 -40.05
CA LYS A 2 -2.26 -30.56 -40.60
C LYS A 2 -2.73 -30.87 -42.04
N PRO A 3 -3.70 -30.12 -42.63
CA PRO A 3 -3.49 -28.79 -43.27
C PRO A 3 -4.57 -27.75 -42.85
N ALA A 4 -4.37 -26.42 -42.78
CA ALA A 4 -4.02 -25.41 -43.80
C ALA A 4 -5.11 -25.27 -44.89
N MET A 5 -5.60 -24.12 -45.41
CA MET A 5 -5.35 -22.68 -45.26
C MET A 5 -6.30 -21.93 -46.26
N MET A 6 -6.68 -20.68 -45.96
CA MET A 6 -6.98 -19.54 -46.87
C MET A 6 -8.17 -19.50 -47.87
N LEU A 7 -8.95 -18.40 -47.79
CA LEU A 7 -9.36 -17.39 -48.83
C LEU A 7 -10.67 -16.71 -48.34
N ALA A 8 -11.02 -15.44 -48.55
CA ALA A 8 -10.43 -14.29 -49.24
C ALA A 8 -11.17 -13.01 -48.74
N PHE A 9 -10.46 -11.87 -48.76
CA PHE A 9 -11.01 -10.52 -48.61
C PHE A 9 -11.78 -10.05 -49.86
N LEU A 10 -12.56 -8.97 -49.68
CA LEU A 10 -13.17 -8.04 -50.67
C LEU A 10 -14.57 -8.37 -51.24
N LEU A 11 -15.57 -7.54 -50.90
CA LEU A 11 -16.18 -6.58 -51.85
C LEU A 11 -17.34 -5.76 -51.23
N ILE A 12 -17.31 -4.48 -51.54
CA ILE A 12 -18.17 -3.36 -51.13
C ILE A 12 -19.44 -3.29 -52.00
N LYS A 13 -20.64 -3.14 -51.41
CA LYS A 13 -21.83 -2.42 -51.95
C LYS A 13 -22.71 -2.01 -50.75
N LYS A 14 -22.65 -0.79 -50.20
CA LYS A 14 -23.28 0.48 -50.63
C LYS A 14 -24.74 0.33 -51.09
N VAL A 15 -25.64 1.05 -50.39
CA VAL A 15 -26.91 1.70 -50.83
C VAL A 15 -28.10 1.39 -49.87
N ARG A 16 -28.41 2.34 -48.99
CA ARG A 16 -29.73 3.01 -48.95
C ARG A 16 -29.64 4.29 -48.11
N GLN A 17 -29.57 5.42 -48.83
CA GLN A 17 -29.88 6.75 -48.32
C GLN A 17 -31.36 6.82 -47.93
N VAL A 18 -31.66 7.46 -46.82
CA VAL A 18 -32.91 8.21 -46.65
C VAL A 18 -32.51 9.65 -46.40
N GLN A 19 -32.87 10.50 -47.36
CA GLN A 19 -32.68 11.94 -47.29
C GLN A 19 -33.79 12.54 -46.43
N ASN A 20 -33.45 13.50 -45.57
CA ASN A 20 -34.40 14.53 -45.17
C ASN A 20 -33.68 15.87 -45.14
N LYS A 21 -34.02 16.71 -46.13
CA LYS A 21 -33.69 18.13 -46.22
C LYS A 21 -34.92 18.89 -45.74
N ILE A 22 -34.81 19.73 -44.69
CA ILE A 22 -35.64 20.94 -44.58
C ILE A 22 -34.78 22.05 -43.93
N ALA A 23 -34.69 23.17 -44.66
CA ALA A 23 -33.94 24.39 -44.39
C ALA A 23 -34.54 25.20 -43.22
N LEU A 24 -33.69 25.75 -42.34
CA LEU A 24 -33.29 27.16 -42.25
C LEU A 24 -34.41 28.17 -41.94
N SER A 25 -34.36 28.78 -40.75
CA SER A 25 -34.91 30.11 -40.47
C SER A 25 -34.08 30.78 -39.38
N ILE A 26 -33.51 31.93 -39.74
CA ILE A 26 -32.66 32.80 -38.93
C ILE A 26 -33.57 33.82 -38.24
N LEU A 27 -33.46 33.97 -36.92
CA LEU A 27 -33.86 35.20 -36.23
C LEU A 27 -32.73 35.63 -35.29
N ILE A 28 -32.19 36.80 -35.63
CA ILE A 28 -31.18 37.55 -34.88
C ILE A 28 -31.89 38.30 -33.76
N LEU A 29 -31.46 38.11 -32.51
CA LEU A 29 -31.66 39.09 -31.44
C LEU A 29 -30.33 39.32 -30.72
N LEU A 30 -29.84 40.56 -30.78
CA LEU A 30 -28.74 41.08 -29.97
C LEU A 30 -29.22 41.29 -28.53
N GLY A 31 -28.41 40.91 -27.54
CA GLY A 31 -28.72 41.21 -26.15
C GLY A 31 -27.74 40.65 -25.12
N LEU A 32 -26.75 41.48 -24.80
CA LEU A 32 -26.06 41.61 -23.51
C LEU A 32 -25.08 40.51 -23.05
N ALA A 33 -23.91 41.02 -22.68
CA ALA A 33 -22.79 40.32 -22.09
C ALA A 33 -23.17 39.63 -20.77
N GLY A 34 -22.66 38.40 -20.63
CA GLY A 34 -22.63 37.66 -19.39
C GLY A 34 -21.65 36.52 -19.53
N CYS A 35 -20.35 36.79 -19.36
CA CYS A 35 -19.39 35.73 -19.08
C CYS A 35 -19.66 35.23 -17.65
N ALA A 36 -20.65 34.35 -17.49
CA ALA A 36 -20.70 33.51 -16.30
C ALA A 36 -19.60 32.45 -16.48
N SER A 37 -18.40 32.75 -16.00
CA SER A 37 -17.39 31.71 -15.76
C SER A 37 -18.03 30.68 -14.83
N PRO A 38 -18.12 29.40 -15.20
CA PRO A 38 -18.41 28.38 -14.22
C PRO A 38 -17.23 28.34 -13.24
N GLN A 39 -17.41 28.97 -12.08
CA GLN A 39 -16.66 28.64 -10.88
C GLN A 39 -17.17 27.27 -10.41
N VAL A 40 -16.86 26.22 -11.18
CA VAL A 40 -16.83 24.88 -10.60
C VAL A 40 -15.60 24.93 -9.71
N GLY A 41 -15.89 24.99 -8.41
CA GLY A 41 -14.90 25.14 -7.37
C GLY A 41 -13.74 24.19 -7.57
N ASP A 42 -12.60 24.63 -7.07
CA ASP A 42 -11.43 23.84 -6.76
C ASP A 42 -11.85 22.66 -5.87
N GLN A 43 -12.44 21.65 -6.49
CA GLN A 43 -12.34 20.28 -6.04
C GLN A 43 -10.92 19.94 -6.47
N THR A 44 -9.99 20.05 -5.54
CA THR A 44 -8.78 19.25 -5.51
C THR A 44 -9.22 17.78 -5.52
N GLY A 45 -9.67 17.35 -6.68
CA GLY A 45 -9.96 15.98 -7.04
C GLY A 45 -8.63 15.28 -7.24
N ASN A 46 -7.87 15.16 -6.16
CA ASN A 46 -7.05 13.99 -5.96
C ASN A 46 -8.02 12.82 -5.67
N ASP A 47 -8.85 12.49 -6.66
CA ASP A 47 -9.46 11.18 -6.78
C ASP A 47 -8.38 10.21 -7.31
N VAL A 48 -7.26 10.22 -6.60
CA VAL A 48 -6.44 9.02 -6.50
C VAL A 48 -7.21 8.22 -5.48
N SER A 49 -7.72 7.06 -5.88
CA SER A 49 -8.02 5.96 -4.97
C SER A 49 -6.71 5.57 -4.27
N GLN A 50 -6.26 6.45 -3.39
CA GLN A 50 -5.09 6.30 -2.57
C GLN A 50 -5.64 5.57 -1.36
N LEU A 51 -5.33 4.27 -1.28
CA LEU A 51 -5.41 3.52 -0.04
C LEU A 51 -4.83 4.44 1.04
N GLU A 52 -5.69 5.03 1.88
CA GLU A 52 -5.23 5.87 2.97
C GLU A 52 -4.43 4.95 3.88
N ALA A 53 -3.10 5.07 3.77
CA ALA A 53 -2.20 4.31 4.61
C ALA A 53 -2.60 4.59 6.05
N LYS A 54 -2.75 3.54 6.87
CA LYS A 54 -3.26 3.73 8.23
C LYS A 54 -2.23 4.57 8.97
N VAL A 55 -2.66 5.75 9.39
CA VAL A 55 -1.87 6.64 10.21
C VAL A 55 -1.79 5.99 11.58
N ILE A 56 -0.58 5.60 11.98
CA ILE A 56 -0.29 5.23 13.35
C ILE A 56 -0.23 6.52 14.18
N ASP A 57 -1.21 6.67 15.07
CA ASP A 57 -1.46 7.84 15.92
C ASP A 57 -0.82 7.72 17.32
N ARG A 58 -0.11 6.63 17.59
CA ARG A 58 0.53 6.35 18.88
C ARG A 58 1.91 5.71 18.69
N ALA A 59 2.69 5.65 19.76
CA ALA A 59 3.99 4.98 19.70
C ALA A 59 3.83 3.47 19.45
N LEU A 60 4.58 2.97 18.47
CA LEU A 60 4.81 1.53 18.27
C LEU A 60 6.27 1.23 18.57
N TYR A 61 6.51 0.05 19.11
CA TYR A 61 7.81 -0.42 19.54
C TYR A 61 8.09 -1.78 18.93
N LEU A 62 9.34 -2.01 18.56
CA LEU A 62 9.84 -3.34 18.29
C LEU A 62 10.11 -4.01 19.65
N ARG A 63 9.34 -5.04 19.99
CA ARG A 63 9.37 -5.73 21.28
C ARG A 63 9.73 -7.18 21.05
N GLY A 64 10.67 -7.74 21.79
CA GLY A 64 11.09 -9.13 21.60
C GLY A 64 12.16 -9.56 22.59
N ASP A 65 12.86 -10.65 22.27
CA ASP A 65 13.90 -11.22 23.13
C ASP A 65 14.99 -10.21 23.55
N PHE A 66 15.32 -9.25 22.68
CA PHE A 66 16.35 -8.23 22.92
C PHE A 66 15.88 -7.06 23.78
N SER A 67 14.58 -6.92 24.02
CA SER A 67 13.98 -5.92 24.92
C SER A 67 13.27 -6.56 26.11
N LEU A 68 13.40 -7.89 26.29
CA LEU A 68 12.62 -8.67 27.24
C LEU A 68 11.10 -8.40 27.13
N TRP A 69 10.64 -8.14 25.91
CA TRP A 69 9.26 -7.77 25.58
C TRP A 69 8.79 -6.39 26.09
N ASP A 70 9.67 -5.54 26.62
CA ASP A 70 9.32 -4.18 27.03
C ASP A 70 9.25 -3.20 25.84
N ALA A 71 8.47 -2.12 26.03
CA ALA A 71 8.31 -1.03 25.07
C ALA A 71 9.40 0.03 25.26
N GLU A 72 10.64 -0.33 24.99
CA GLU A 72 11.78 0.58 25.20
C GLU A 72 11.87 1.67 24.13
N GLU A 73 12.15 2.91 24.55
CA GLU A 73 12.25 4.07 23.66
C GLU A 73 13.27 3.89 22.53
N ILE A 74 14.39 3.19 22.81
CA ILE A 74 15.43 2.88 21.81
C ILE A 74 14.91 2.00 20.66
N TYR A 75 13.80 1.29 20.86
CA TYR A 75 13.13 0.45 19.88
C TYR A 75 11.80 1.03 19.38
N GLN A 76 11.54 2.31 19.63
CA GLN A 76 10.36 2.98 19.08
C GLN A 76 10.50 3.15 17.55
N LEU A 77 9.48 2.74 16.81
CA LEU A 77 9.39 2.93 15.37
C LEU A 77 9.24 4.41 15.03
N LYS A 78 10.02 4.86 14.05
CA LYS A 78 10.00 6.23 13.54
C LYS A 78 9.34 6.28 12.17
N PRO A 79 8.39 7.21 11.92
CA PRO A 79 7.73 7.33 10.62
C PRO A 79 8.74 7.74 9.55
N GLN A 80 8.62 7.13 8.37
CA GLN A 80 9.37 7.47 7.16
C GLN A 80 8.49 8.18 6.11
N GLY A 81 7.23 8.46 6.45
CA GLY A 81 6.21 8.97 5.53
C GLY A 81 5.47 7.85 4.81
N ASN A 82 4.31 8.19 4.22
CA ASN A 82 3.47 7.29 3.43
C ASN A 82 3.25 5.93 4.12
N GLY A 83 2.84 5.91 5.40
CA GLY A 83 2.52 4.67 6.13
C GLY A 83 3.68 3.70 6.37
N THR A 84 4.92 4.13 6.19
CA THR A 84 6.09 3.29 6.47
C THR A 84 6.75 3.73 7.77
N TYR A 85 7.14 2.78 8.60
CA TYR A 85 7.74 3.02 9.91
C TYR A 85 8.96 2.14 10.09
N THR A 86 10.04 2.67 10.65
CA THR A 86 11.30 1.94 10.79
C THR A 86 11.92 2.05 12.16
N VAL A 87 12.65 1.02 12.56
CA VAL A 87 13.48 0.99 13.77
C VAL A 87 14.75 0.20 13.48
N ARG A 88 15.83 0.52 14.19
CA ARG A 88 17.09 -0.22 14.13
C ARG A 88 17.21 -1.12 15.35
N ALA A 89 17.62 -2.36 15.15
CA ALA A 89 17.98 -3.27 16.23
C ALA A 89 19.33 -3.92 15.95
N ARG A 90 20.10 -4.17 17.00
CA ARG A 90 21.40 -4.83 16.89
C ARG A 90 21.26 -6.29 17.31
N PHE A 91 21.39 -7.20 16.34
CA PHE A 91 21.41 -8.63 16.64
C PHE A 91 22.85 -9.09 16.92
N MET A 92 23.03 -9.78 18.05
CA MET A 92 24.34 -10.08 18.61
C MET A 92 24.82 -11.51 18.36
N SER A 93 23.88 -12.45 18.15
CA SER A 93 24.16 -13.88 18.06
C SER A 93 23.71 -14.43 16.71
N PRO A 94 24.61 -14.59 15.73
CA PRO A 94 24.30 -15.29 14.49
C PRO A 94 23.74 -16.70 14.76
N GLY A 95 22.76 -17.13 13.98
CA GLY A 95 22.15 -18.46 14.12
C GLY A 95 21.16 -18.60 15.28
N LYS A 96 21.11 -17.67 16.23
CA LYS A 96 20.04 -17.63 17.25
C LYS A 96 18.72 -17.25 16.58
N VAL A 97 17.64 -17.94 16.92
CA VAL A 97 16.28 -17.49 16.60
C VAL A 97 15.89 -16.39 17.60
N TYR A 98 15.55 -15.21 17.09
CA TYR A 98 14.99 -14.12 17.87
C TYR A 98 13.49 -14.04 17.60
N GLU A 99 12.69 -14.00 18.65
CA GLU A 99 11.25 -13.72 18.56
C GLU A 99 10.95 -12.24 18.81
N PHE A 100 9.98 -11.70 18.09
CA PHE A 100 9.56 -10.31 18.25
C PHE A 100 8.13 -10.02 17.74
N LYS A 101 7.60 -8.86 18.14
CA LYS A 101 6.41 -8.21 17.61
C LYS A 101 6.67 -6.73 17.41
N ILE A 102 5.77 -6.06 16.70
CA ILE A 102 5.69 -4.60 16.65
C ILE A 102 4.40 -4.22 17.34
N ALA A 103 4.47 -3.57 18.49
CA ALA A 103 3.27 -3.26 19.25
C ALA A 103 3.36 -1.94 20.03
N ASP A 104 2.21 -1.36 20.37
CA ASP A 104 2.16 -0.32 21.39
C ASP A 104 2.43 -0.91 22.79
N GLU A 105 2.62 -0.04 23.78
CA GLU A 105 2.95 -0.44 25.15
C GLU A 105 1.86 -1.32 25.77
N ALA A 106 0.60 -0.97 25.52
CA ALA A 106 -0.58 -1.62 26.06
C ALA A 106 -1.00 -2.92 25.33
N TRP A 107 -0.28 -3.33 24.29
CA TRP A 107 -0.65 -4.48 23.44
C TRP A 107 -2.04 -4.37 22.81
N SER A 108 -2.47 -3.15 22.49
CA SER A 108 -3.82 -2.84 22.05
C SER A 108 -4.19 -3.56 20.75
N GLN A 109 -5.45 -3.96 20.63
CA GLN A 109 -6.01 -4.44 19.38
C GLN A 109 -5.84 -3.38 18.29
N GLY A 110 -5.39 -3.80 17.10
CA GLY A 110 -5.08 -2.91 15.97
C GLY A 110 -3.67 -2.31 16.02
N TYR A 111 -2.95 -2.49 17.12
CA TYR A 111 -1.58 -2.02 17.36
C TYR A 111 -0.70 -3.13 17.94
N ASN A 112 -1.06 -4.40 17.70
CA ASN A 112 -0.32 -5.57 18.17
C ASN A 112 0.04 -6.49 17.00
N CYS A 113 1.06 -6.06 16.24
CA CYS A 113 1.47 -6.65 14.98
C CYS A 113 2.33 -7.90 15.17
N GLY A 114 1.80 -9.01 14.70
CA GLY A 114 2.43 -10.31 14.62
C GLY A 114 2.29 -10.89 13.22
N TYR A 115 2.77 -12.13 13.02
CA TYR A 115 2.62 -12.75 11.71
C TYR A 115 1.17 -13.08 11.38
N ARG A 116 0.83 -13.00 10.08
CA ARG A 116 -0.49 -13.40 9.59
C ARG A 116 -0.61 -14.90 9.33
N TYR A 117 0.40 -15.50 8.70
CA TYR A 117 0.34 -16.91 8.24
C TYR A 117 1.50 -17.77 8.74
N GLN A 118 2.72 -17.24 8.79
CA GLN A 118 3.92 -17.95 9.23
C GLN A 118 4.85 -17.02 10.00
N SER A 119 5.57 -17.54 10.99
CA SER A 119 6.42 -16.71 11.87
C SER A 119 7.70 -16.20 11.21
N LEU A 120 8.31 -17.00 10.33
CA LEU A 120 9.64 -16.74 9.80
C LEU A 120 9.68 -15.50 8.90
N VAL A 121 10.48 -14.51 9.31
CA VAL A 121 10.87 -13.37 8.48
C VAL A 121 12.22 -13.69 7.82
N LYS A 122 12.27 -13.67 6.49
CA LYS A 122 13.51 -13.86 5.73
C LYS A 122 14.14 -12.50 5.40
N LEU A 123 15.47 -12.43 5.48
CA LEU A 123 16.21 -11.20 5.17
C LEU A 123 15.87 -10.70 3.76
N GLY A 124 15.48 -9.43 3.65
CA GLY A 124 15.13 -8.80 2.38
C GLY A 124 13.78 -9.20 1.78
N GLN A 125 12.99 -10.05 2.46
CA GLN A 125 11.68 -10.47 1.97
C GLN A 125 10.56 -9.90 2.87
N PRO A 126 9.50 -9.31 2.28
CA PRO A 126 8.36 -8.84 3.05
C PRO A 126 7.57 -10.02 3.63
N GLN A 127 7.31 -9.99 4.93
CA GLN A 127 6.54 -10.99 5.66
C GLN A 127 5.15 -10.44 6.02
N PRO A 128 4.05 -11.08 5.59
CA PRO A 128 2.70 -10.65 5.93
C PRO A 128 2.43 -10.58 7.44
N ALA A 129 1.84 -9.46 7.86
CA ALA A 129 1.51 -9.16 9.24
C ALA A 129 -0.01 -9.05 9.47
N ASP A 130 -0.41 -9.21 10.73
CA ASP A 130 -1.73 -8.87 11.26
C ASP A 130 -1.53 -8.13 12.59
N CYS A 131 -2.17 -6.97 12.75
CA CYS A 131 -2.05 -6.09 13.92
C CYS A 131 -3.12 -6.29 14.99
N ASN A 132 -3.92 -7.36 14.88
CA ASN A 132 -4.89 -7.77 15.88
C ASN A 132 -4.49 -9.11 16.56
N THR A 133 -3.20 -9.40 16.63
CA THR A 133 -2.71 -10.70 17.11
C THR A 133 -2.35 -10.67 18.59
N ILE A 134 -2.51 -11.80 19.28
CA ILE A 134 -2.06 -11.95 20.68
C ILE A 134 -0.69 -12.64 20.71
N TYR A 135 -0.60 -13.89 20.25
CA TYR A 135 0.60 -14.74 20.41
C TYR A 135 1.43 -14.96 19.12
N ASN A 136 1.13 -14.23 18.05
CA ASN A 136 1.76 -14.44 16.75
C ASN A 136 3.15 -13.77 16.67
N TYR A 137 4.16 -14.34 17.32
CA TYR A 137 5.52 -13.80 17.30
C TYR A 137 6.22 -14.05 15.95
N PHE A 138 6.77 -13.01 15.35
CA PHE A 138 7.70 -13.18 14.24
C PHE A 138 8.97 -13.85 14.74
N SER A 139 9.63 -14.62 13.87
CA SER A 139 10.94 -15.20 14.13
C SER A 139 11.94 -14.72 13.08
N PHE A 140 13.16 -14.38 13.53
CA PHE A 140 14.26 -14.00 12.65
C PHE A 140 15.57 -14.61 13.15
N THR A 141 16.33 -15.19 12.23
CA THR A 141 17.65 -15.74 12.51
C THR A 141 18.70 -14.92 11.74
N PRO A 142 19.46 -14.04 12.39
CA PRO A 142 20.51 -13.29 11.74
C PRO A 142 21.62 -14.23 11.30
N ASP A 143 22.09 -14.07 10.06
CA ASP A 143 23.27 -14.79 9.56
C ASP A 143 24.59 -14.13 9.99
N LYS A 144 24.52 -12.86 10.38
CA LYS A 144 25.65 -12.06 10.86
C LYS A 144 25.25 -11.19 12.04
N LYS A 145 26.20 -10.94 12.94
CA LYS A 145 26.08 -9.93 14.00
C LYS A 145 26.09 -8.55 13.34
N GLY A 146 25.20 -7.67 13.76
CA GLY A 146 25.15 -6.32 13.18
C GLY A 146 23.86 -5.57 13.46
N TRP A 147 23.81 -4.37 12.89
CA TRP A 147 22.60 -3.56 12.85
C TRP A 147 21.71 -4.02 11.69
N TYR A 148 20.42 -4.05 11.97
CA TYR A 148 19.39 -4.35 11.00
C TYR A 148 18.32 -3.29 11.11
N ARG A 149 17.74 -2.94 9.97
CA ARG A 149 16.56 -2.08 9.89
C ARG A 149 15.33 -2.97 9.76
N ILE A 150 14.42 -2.80 10.72
CA ILE A 150 13.10 -3.42 10.71
C ILE A 150 12.13 -2.36 10.21
N THR A 151 11.32 -2.72 9.22
CA THR A 151 10.32 -1.84 8.60
C THR A 151 8.95 -2.45 8.78
N LEU A 152 8.01 -1.68 9.32
CA LEU A 152 6.58 -1.93 9.19
C LEU A 152 6.07 -1.10 8.00
N ASP A 153 5.63 -1.79 6.96
CA ASP A 153 4.95 -1.17 5.82
C ASP A 153 3.45 -1.33 5.99
N TYR A 154 2.80 -0.21 6.23
CA TYR A 154 1.39 -0.07 6.55
C TYR A 154 0.63 0.71 5.46
N ARG A 155 1.22 0.83 4.27
CA ARG A 155 0.61 1.48 3.09
C ARG A 155 -0.69 0.84 2.64
N ALA A 156 -0.80 -0.48 2.81
CA ALA A 156 -2.03 -1.22 2.62
C ALA A 156 -2.55 -1.66 4.01
N PRO A 157 -3.45 -0.91 4.66
CA PRO A 157 -3.85 -1.14 6.06
C PRO A 157 -4.34 -2.56 6.36
N HIS A 158 -4.96 -3.23 5.39
CA HIS A 158 -5.50 -4.58 5.51
C HIS A 158 -4.50 -5.69 5.11
N LYS A 159 -3.32 -5.31 4.61
CA LYS A 159 -2.26 -6.20 4.13
C LYS A 159 -0.88 -5.66 4.54
N PRO A 160 -0.66 -5.39 5.83
CA PRO A 160 0.63 -4.87 6.27
C PRO A 160 1.72 -5.93 6.15
N VAL A 161 2.96 -5.48 5.99
CA VAL A 161 4.12 -6.36 5.93
C VAL A 161 5.24 -5.86 6.83
N VAL A 162 6.03 -6.81 7.35
CA VAL A 162 7.27 -6.54 8.05
C VAL A 162 8.44 -6.94 7.16
N LEU A 163 9.46 -6.09 7.09
CA LEU A 163 10.67 -6.34 6.32
C LEU A 163 11.89 -6.12 7.20
N ILE A 164 12.84 -7.06 7.16
CA ILE A 164 14.15 -6.92 7.80
C ILE A 164 15.22 -6.78 6.73
N GLN A 165 16.05 -5.75 6.84
CA GLN A 165 17.20 -5.51 5.96
C GLN A 165 18.45 -5.27 6.81
N ARG A 166 19.62 -5.53 6.23
CA ARG A 166 20.87 -5.03 6.80
C ARG A 166 20.89 -3.52 6.70
N ASP A 167 21.57 -2.91 7.66
CA ASP A 167 21.74 -1.48 7.76
C ASP A 167 23.23 -1.09 7.78
#